data_AF-A0A377ZFE4-F1
#
_entry.id   AF-A0A377ZFE4-F1
#
_cell.length_a   1.000
_cell.length_b   1.000
_cell.length_c   1.000
_cell.angle_alpha   90.00
_cell.angle_beta   90.00
_cell.angle_gamma   90.00
#
_symmetry.space_group_name_H-M   'P 1'
#
loop_
_entity.id
_entity.type
_entity.pdbx_description
1 polymer ?
#
loop_
_entity_poly.entity_id
_entity_poly.type
_entity_poly.pdbx_seq_one_letter_code
_entity_poly.pdbx_strand_id
1 'polypeptide(L)'
;MANWQQNEQLADITADLPRFSDALQRFTARLGLEIAGLDADHISLRCHQNTTAERWRRGLEQCGTLLSENMINGRPICLFKLAEPVCVAHWRFHIVELPWPGEKRYPHEGWEHIEIVLPGDPATLNARALALLADDGLSQPGSWSKPARRKGSMSACRTPPWR
;
A
#
# COMPACT_ATOMS: atom_id res chain seq x y z
N MET A 1 -14.41 18.21 5.55
CA MET A 1 -13.25 17.79 4.74
C MET A 1 -13.79 17.16 3.47
N ALA A 2 -13.16 17.40 2.31
CA ALA A 2 -13.65 16.89 1.04
C ALA A 2 -13.42 15.38 0.90
N ASN A 3 -14.33 14.68 0.22
CA ASN A 3 -14.12 13.29 -0.19
C ASN A 3 -12.98 13.24 -1.22
N TRP A 4 -12.01 12.34 -1.02
CA TRP A 4 -10.82 12.23 -1.87
C TRP A 4 -11.16 11.88 -3.33
N GLN A 5 -12.26 11.14 -3.57
CA GLN A 5 -12.74 10.74 -4.90
C GLN A 5 -13.29 11.92 -5.71
N GLN A 6 -13.66 13.02 -5.05
CA GLN A 6 -14.14 14.23 -5.69
C GLN A 6 -13.02 15.25 -5.95
N ASN A 7 -11.78 14.93 -5.58
CA ASN A 7 -10.65 15.82 -5.79
C ASN A 7 -10.07 15.64 -7.21
N GLU A 8 -10.08 16.71 -8.02
CA GLU A 8 -9.55 16.68 -9.39
C GLU A 8 -8.07 16.27 -9.45
N GLN A 9 -7.26 16.64 -8.45
CA GLN A 9 -5.85 16.27 -8.40
C GLN A 9 -5.65 14.77 -8.13
N LEU A 10 -6.69 14.06 -7.68
CA LEU A 10 -6.69 12.62 -7.37
C LEU A 10 -7.61 11.82 -8.32
N ALA A 11 -8.08 12.42 -9.41
CA ALA A 11 -9.02 11.79 -10.33
C ALA A 11 -8.45 10.51 -10.97
N ASP A 12 -7.14 10.51 -11.27
CA ASP A 12 -6.43 9.36 -11.83
C ASP A 12 -6.36 8.18 -10.85
N ILE A 13 -5.99 8.42 -9.59
CA ILE A 13 -5.95 7.34 -8.59
C ILE A 13 -7.35 6.88 -8.18
N THR A 14 -8.37 7.75 -8.31
CA THR A 14 -9.78 7.35 -8.14
C THR A 14 -10.19 6.38 -9.24
N ALA A 15 -9.87 6.70 -10.50
CA ALA A 15 -10.14 5.84 -11.65
C ALA A 15 -9.31 4.55 -11.63
N ASP A 16 -8.13 4.55 -11.01
CA ASP A 16 -7.24 3.39 -10.89
C ASP A 16 -7.69 2.38 -9.81
N LEU A 17 -8.51 2.80 -8.84
CA LEU A 17 -8.88 1.98 -7.69
C LEU A 17 -9.57 0.65 -8.05
N PRO A 18 -10.49 0.58 -9.04
CA PRO A 18 -11.07 -0.70 -9.47
C PRO A 18 -10.02 -1.68 -10.00
N ARG A 19 -9.06 -1.21 -10.84
CA ARG A 19 -7.96 -2.04 -11.36
C ARG A 19 -7.14 -2.63 -10.20
N PHE A 20 -6.81 -1.81 -9.22
CA PHE A 20 -6.06 -2.25 -8.05
C PHE A 20 -6.83 -3.28 -7.21
N SER A 21 -8.12 -3.03 -6.98
CA SER A 21 -9.00 -3.94 -6.25
C SER A 21 -9.08 -5.32 -6.91
N ASP A 22 -9.23 -5.36 -8.24
CA ASP A 22 -9.24 -6.61 -9.02
C ASP A 22 -7.88 -7.32 -9.02
N ALA A 23 -6.78 -6.56 -9.09
CA ALA A 23 -5.44 -7.12 -8.98
C ALA A 23 -5.20 -7.77 -7.61
N LEU A 24 -5.60 -7.07 -6.54
CA LEU A 24 -5.48 -7.55 -5.18
C LEU A 24 -6.32 -8.81 -4.94
N GLN A 25 -7.59 -8.82 -5.35
CA GLN A 25 -8.47 -9.99 -5.23
C GLN A 25 -7.91 -11.22 -5.96
N ARG A 26 -7.40 -11.03 -7.19
CA ARG A 26 -6.77 -12.13 -7.94
C ARG A 26 -5.51 -12.63 -7.25
N PHE A 27 -4.72 -11.74 -6.67
CA PHE A 27 -3.50 -12.11 -5.97
C PHE A 27 -3.76 -12.84 -4.67
N THR A 28 -4.72 -12.38 -3.86
CA THR A 28 -5.10 -13.06 -2.61
C THR A 28 -5.69 -14.43 -2.91
N ALA A 29 -6.56 -14.55 -3.92
CA ALA A 29 -7.11 -15.83 -4.37
C ALA A 29 -6.01 -16.79 -4.83
N ARG A 30 -5.04 -16.31 -5.62
CA ARG A 30 -3.92 -17.12 -6.11
C ARG A 30 -3.01 -17.62 -4.99
N LEU A 31 -2.86 -16.84 -3.92
CA LEU A 31 -2.08 -17.20 -2.74
C LEU A 31 -2.85 -18.08 -1.75
N GLY A 32 -4.15 -18.30 -1.95
CA GLY A 32 -5.01 -18.89 -0.93
C GLY A 32 -5.01 -18.09 0.37
N LEU A 33 -4.77 -16.78 0.29
CA LEU A 33 -4.67 -15.92 1.45
C LEU A 33 -6.08 -15.57 1.92
N GLU A 34 -6.47 -16.12 3.06
CA GLU A 34 -7.69 -15.72 3.76
C GLU A 34 -7.49 -14.32 4.35
N ILE A 35 -8.06 -13.32 3.68
CA ILE A 35 -7.93 -11.91 4.08
C ILE A 35 -8.95 -11.52 5.17
N ALA A 36 -9.97 -12.34 5.40
CA ALA A 36 -11.02 -12.07 6.38
C ALA A 36 -10.44 -12.08 7.80
N GLY A 37 -10.58 -10.96 8.52
CA GLY A 37 -10.09 -10.80 9.90
C GLY A 37 -8.66 -10.26 10.02
N LEU A 38 -8.02 -9.91 8.90
CA LEU A 38 -6.75 -9.19 8.92
C LEU A 38 -6.99 -7.68 8.99
N ASP A 39 -6.22 -6.99 9.83
CA ASP A 39 -6.31 -5.54 9.97
C ASP A 39 -5.42 -4.83 8.94
N ALA A 40 -5.97 -3.81 8.29
CA ALA A 40 -5.26 -2.96 7.34
C ALA A 40 -4.54 -1.80 8.05
N ASP A 41 -3.25 -1.61 7.79
CA ASP A 41 -2.49 -0.45 8.29
C ASP A 41 -2.66 0.74 7.32
N HIS A 42 -2.14 0.59 6.10
CA HIS A 42 -2.18 1.64 5.09
C HIS A 42 -2.16 1.08 3.67
N ILE A 43 -2.56 1.92 2.71
CA ILE A 43 -2.49 1.67 1.27
C ILE A 43 -1.45 2.62 0.65
N SER A 44 -0.72 2.15 -0.35
CA SER A 44 0.45 2.86 -0.87
C SER A 44 0.36 3.13 -2.37
N LEU A 45 0.70 4.35 -2.73
CA LEU A 45 0.84 4.81 -4.11
C LEU A 45 2.27 4.60 -4.64
N ARG A 46 2.41 4.60 -5.95
CA ARG A 46 3.69 4.74 -6.65
C ARG A 46 3.56 5.72 -7.79
N CYS A 47 4.59 6.54 -7.98
CA CYS A 47 4.76 7.38 -9.16
C CYS A 47 6.24 7.35 -9.58
N HIS A 48 6.50 7.75 -10.83
CA HIS A 48 7.83 7.91 -11.39
C HIS A 48 8.13 9.36 -11.79
N GLN A 49 7.15 10.27 -11.74
CA GLN A 49 7.33 11.71 -11.94
C GLN A 49 7.15 12.51 -10.64
N ASN A 50 8.06 13.45 -10.36
CA ASN A 50 7.94 14.34 -9.21
C ASN A 50 6.69 15.21 -9.30
N THR A 51 6.32 15.63 -10.50
CA THR A 51 5.09 16.39 -10.79
C THR A 51 3.83 15.61 -10.38
N THR A 52 3.79 14.29 -10.61
CA THR A 52 2.70 13.43 -10.14
C THR A 52 2.67 13.38 -8.61
N ALA A 53 3.82 13.19 -7.95
CA ALA A 53 3.90 13.17 -6.49
C ALA A 53 3.42 14.50 -5.87
N GLU A 54 3.86 15.64 -6.40
CA GLU A 54 3.44 16.96 -5.95
C GLU A 54 1.94 17.20 -6.14
N ARG A 55 1.40 16.77 -7.29
CA ARG A 55 -0.04 16.83 -7.58
C ARG A 55 -0.83 16.03 -6.57
N TRP A 56 -0.47 14.77 -6.34
CA TRP A 56 -1.17 13.93 -5.36
C TRP A 56 -1.02 14.47 -3.94
N ARG A 57 0.15 15.00 -3.56
CA ARG A 57 0.34 15.66 -2.26
C ARG A 57 -0.69 16.77 -2.06
N ARG A 58 -0.83 17.67 -3.03
CA ARG A 58 -1.80 18.78 -2.98
C ARG A 58 -3.25 18.29 -2.87
N GLY A 59 -3.59 17.21 -3.56
CA GLY A 59 -4.92 16.60 -3.45
C GLY A 59 -5.17 15.98 -2.07
N LEU A 60 -4.20 15.20 -1.56
CA LEU A 60 -4.28 14.53 -0.26
C LEU A 60 -4.35 15.52 0.91
N GLU A 61 -3.65 16.66 0.83
CA GLU A 61 -3.72 17.73 1.82
C GLU A 61 -5.10 18.41 1.89
N GLN A 62 -5.94 18.30 0.85
CA GLN A 62 -7.31 18.86 0.85
C GLN A 62 -8.36 17.91 1.45
N CYS A 63 -8.09 16.60 1.43
CA CYS A 63 -9.00 15.56 1.93
C CYS A 63 -8.46 14.78 3.15
N GLY A 64 -7.32 15.21 3.70
CA GLY A 64 -6.66 14.53 4.80
C GLY A 64 -5.67 15.42 5.54
N THR A 65 -4.88 14.81 6.42
CA THR A 65 -3.86 15.47 7.22
C THR A 65 -2.55 14.71 7.12
N LEU A 66 -1.44 15.42 6.93
CA LEU A 66 -0.10 14.85 6.94
C LEU A 66 0.22 14.33 8.35
N LEU A 67 0.46 13.02 8.48
CA LEU A 67 0.88 12.39 9.73
C LEU A 67 2.39 12.43 9.89
N SER A 68 3.12 12.15 8.81
CA SER A 68 4.58 12.15 8.81
C SER A 68 5.13 12.36 7.41
N GLU A 69 6.29 12.99 7.33
CA GLU A 69 7.10 13.08 6.12
C GLU A 69 8.53 12.68 6.50
N ASN A 70 9.01 11.58 5.93
CA ASN A 70 10.33 11.03 6.24
C ASN A 70 11.20 10.97 4.99
N MET A 71 12.46 11.39 5.13
CA MET A 71 13.45 11.26 4.06
C MET A 71 14.03 9.85 4.07
N ILE A 72 13.73 9.04 3.05
CA ILE A 72 14.19 7.64 2.94
C ILE A 72 14.93 7.50 1.62
N ASN A 73 16.22 7.17 1.67
CA ASN A 73 17.09 7.07 0.49
C ASN A 73 17.05 8.32 -0.41
N GLY A 74 17.10 9.52 0.20
CA GLY A 74 17.17 10.79 -0.50
C GLY A 74 15.86 11.26 -1.15
N ARG A 75 14.73 10.60 -0.86
CA ARG A 75 13.41 11.04 -1.31
C ARG A 75 12.40 11.10 -0.15
N PRO A 76 11.46 12.05 -0.16
CA PRO A 76 10.42 12.10 0.85
C PRO A 76 9.40 10.96 0.65
N ILE A 77 8.93 10.43 1.77
CA ILE A 77 7.78 9.53 1.84
C ILE A 77 6.81 10.12 2.86
N CYS A 78 5.62 10.46 2.40
CA CYS A 78 4.56 11.04 3.21
C CYS A 78 3.52 9.99 3.59
N LEU A 79 3.00 10.09 4.81
CA LEU A 79 1.81 9.37 5.25
C LEU A 79 0.71 10.38 5.51
N PHE A 80 -0.44 10.19 4.87
CA PHE A 80 -1.62 11.04 5.03
C PHE A 80 -2.75 10.26 5.70
N LYS A 81 -3.38 10.85 6.71
CA LYS A 81 -4.64 10.36 7.27
C LYS A 81 -5.80 11.03 6.55
N LEU A 82 -6.56 10.27 5.78
CA LEU A 82 -7.76 10.75 5.09
C LEU A 82 -8.94 10.88 6.04
N ALA A 83 -9.79 11.87 5.76
CA ALA A 83 -11.06 12.05 6.45
C ALA A 83 -12.03 10.91 6.12
N GLU A 84 -12.13 10.55 4.84
CA GLU A 84 -12.89 9.41 4.35
C GLU A 84 -11.93 8.33 3.84
N PRO A 85 -12.17 7.05 4.16
CA PRO A 85 -11.23 5.99 3.83
C PRO A 85 -11.24 5.63 2.33
N VAL A 86 -10.14 5.04 1.88
CA VAL A 86 -10.11 4.27 0.63
C VAL A 86 -10.65 2.88 0.92
N CYS A 87 -11.74 2.50 0.27
CA CYS A 87 -12.37 1.19 0.45
C CYS A 87 -11.85 0.19 -0.59
N VAL A 88 -11.28 -0.92 -0.14
CA VAL A 88 -10.82 -2.02 -1.01
C VAL A 88 -11.23 -3.35 -0.38
N ALA A 89 -12.03 -4.14 -1.09
CA ALA A 89 -12.71 -5.32 -0.52
C ALA A 89 -13.46 -4.95 0.78
N HIS A 90 -13.12 -5.58 1.91
CA HIS A 90 -13.72 -5.28 3.21
C HIS A 90 -12.90 -4.24 4.02
N TRP A 91 -11.70 -3.87 3.55
CA TRP A 91 -10.82 -2.93 4.24
C TRP A 91 -11.20 -1.47 3.99
N ARG A 92 -10.97 -0.66 5.03
CA ARG A 92 -11.18 0.79 5.04
C ARG A 92 -9.86 1.48 5.41
N PHE A 93 -9.05 1.83 4.40
CA PHE A 93 -7.75 2.44 4.60
C PHE A 93 -7.90 3.93 4.88
N HIS A 94 -7.62 4.34 6.12
CA HIS A 94 -7.55 5.75 6.48
C HIS A 94 -6.17 6.35 6.24
N ILE A 95 -5.13 5.53 6.07
CA ILE A 95 -3.76 6.00 5.87
C ILE A 95 -3.34 5.70 4.43
N VAL A 96 -2.84 6.73 3.73
CA VAL A 96 -2.26 6.63 2.40
C VAL A 96 -0.76 6.97 2.46
N GLU A 97 0.08 6.06 1.97
CA GLU A 97 1.52 6.31 1.75
C GLU A 97 1.74 6.90 0.35
N LEU A 98 2.39 8.06 0.31
CA LEU A 98 2.84 8.73 -0.91
C LEU A 98 4.38 8.81 -0.91
N PRO A 99 5.06 7.84 -1.52
CA PRO A 99 6.50 7.90 -1.74
C PRO A 99 6.81 8.70 -3.00
N TRP A 100 7.77 9.62 -2.92
CA TRP A 100 8.32 10.25 -4.14
C TRP A 100 9.03 9.20 -5.01
N PRO A 101 9.24 9.50 -6.30
CA PRO A 101 10.04 8.67 -7.20
C PRO A 101 11.43 8.42 -6.63
N GLY A 102 11.93 7.19 -6.79
CA GLY A 102 13.32 6.86 -6.48
C GLY A 102 14.00 6.13 -7.63
N GLU A 103 15.11 5.46 -7.34
CA GLU A 103 15.92 4.80 -8.38
C GLU A 103 15.15 3.72 -9.15
N LYS A 104 14.32 2.93 -8.46
CA LYS A 104 13.47 1.94 -9.11
C LYS A 104 12.31 2.65 -9.79
N ARG A 105 12.24 2.53 -11.12
CA ARG A 105 11.12 3.03 -11.92
C ARG A 105 9.97 2.04 -11.95
N TYR A 106 8.78 2.55 -11.69
CA TYR A 106 7.50 1.83 -11.78
C TYR A 106 6.77 2.37 -13.00
N PRO A 107 6.47 1.54 -14.02
CA PRO A 107 5.83 2.02 -15.25
C PRO A 107 4.44 2.60 -14.99
N HIS A 108 3.71 2.01 -14.05
CA HIS A 108 2.38 2.42 -13.66
C HIS A 108 2.45 3.44 -12.51
N GLU A 109 1.67 4.51 -12.63
CA GLU A 109 1.44 5.49 -11.56
C GLU A 109 0.03 5.27 -10.99
N GLY A 110 -0.07 4.93 -9.71
CA GLY A 110 -1.33 4.70 -9.02
C GLY A 110 -1.16 3.81 -7.79
N TRP A 111 -2.19 3.03 -7.46
CA TRP A 111 -2.16 2.13 -6.31
C TRP A 111 -1.27 0.90 -6.59
N GLU A 112 -0.37 0.60 -5.65
CA GLU A 112 0.62 -0.46 -5.85
C GLU A 112 0.56 -1.58 -4.82
N HIS A 113 0.48 -1.26 -3.53
CA HIS A 113 0.41 -2.26 -2.47
C HIS A 113 -0.39 -1.78 -1.26
N ILE A 114 -0.67 -2.72 -0.37
CA ILE A 114 -1.23 -2.50 0.97
C ILE A 114 -0.28 -3.11 2.01
N GLU A 115 -0.28 -2.56 3.21
CA GLU A 115 0.37 -3.17 4.37
C GLU A 115 -0.71 -3.64 5.38
N ILE A 116 -0.55 -4.87 5.85
CA ILE A 116 -1.48 -5.55 6.77
C ILE A 116 -0.78 -5.78 8.12
N VAL A 117 -1.51 -5.60 9.21
CA VAL A 117 -1.02 -5.83 10.57
C VAL A 117 -1.26 -7.28 10.97
N LEU A 118 -0.20 -7.95 11.44
CA LEU A 118 -0.30 -9.28 12.02
C LEU A 118 0.08 -9.23 13.52
N PRO A 119 -0.91 -9.20 14.44
CA PRO A 119 -0.64 -9.08 15.87
C PRO A 119 0.17 -10.27 16.39
N GLY A 120 1.10 -10.00 17.31
CA GLY A 120 1.97 -11.01 17.92
C GLY A 120 3.43 -10.58 17.95
N ASP A 121 4.30 -11.52 18.31
CA ASP A 121 5.74 -11.27 18.44
C ASP A 121 6.36 -10.83 17.09
N PRO A 122 7.03 -9.67 17.01
CA PRO A 122 7.76 -9.24 15.82
C PRO A 122 8.80 -10.24 15.32
N ALA A 123 9.39 -11.06 16.20
CA ALA A 123 10.38 -12.07 15.83
C ALA A 123 9.77 -13.21 14.99
N THR A 124 8.47 -13.49 15.16
CA THR A 124 7.77 -14.56 14.45
C THR A 124 6.97 -14.06 13.25
N LEU A 125 7.03 -12.76 12.93
CA LEU A 125 6.19 -12.18 11.88
C LEU A 125 6.29 -12.94 10.56
N ASN A 126 7.51 -13.17 10.06
CA ASN A 126 7.68 -13.80 8.75
C ASN A 126 7.08 -15.22 8.73
N ALA A 127 7.29 -15.98 9.80
CA ALA A 127 6.74 -17.33 9.91
C ALA A 127 5.20 -17.30 9.96
N ARG A 128 4.61 -16.38 10.73
CA ARG A 128 3.16 -16.20 10.79
C ARG A 128 2.58 -15.71 9.46
N ALA A 129 3.26 -14.81 8.76
CA ALA A 129 2.86 -14.33 7.44
C ALA A 129 2.88 -15.46 6.40
N LEU A 130 3.92 -16.30 6.42
CA LEU A 130 4.01 -17.46 5.53
C LEU A 130 2.92 -18.50 5.83
N ALA A 131 2.60 -18.72 7.11
CA ALA A 131 1.55 -19.66 7.52
C ALA A 131 0.14 -19.24 7.09
N LEU A 132 -0.06 -17.98 6.67
CA LEU A 132 -1.33 -17.51 6.09
C LEU A 132 -1.45 -17.80 4.59
N LEU A 133 -0.34 -18.19 3.94
CA LEU A 133 -0.32 -18.50 2.52
C LEU A 133 -0.56 -20.01 2.34
N ALA A 134 -1.39 -20.38 1.38
CA ALA A 134 -1.55 -21.79 1.03
C ALA A 134 -0.25 -22.34 0.42
N ASP A 135 0.05 -23.63 0.66
CA ASP A 135 1.24 -24.31 0.14
C ASP A 135 1.35 -24.21 -1.39
N ASP A 136 0.20 -24.28 -2.08
CA ASP A 136 0.11 -24.11 -3.54
C ASP A 136 0.41 -22.67 -3.99
N GLY A 137 0.11 -21.67 -3.14
CA GLY A 137 0.37 -20.26 -3.40
C GLY A 137 1.85 -19.89 -3.30
N LEU A 138 2.59 -20.57 -2.42
CA LEU A 138 4.04 -20.40 -2.24
C LEU A 138 4.86 -21.01 -3.37
N SER A 139 4.30 -22.03 -4.04
CA SER A 139 4.99 -22.80 -5.08
C SER A 139 4.86 -22.20 -6.49
N GLN A 140 4.12 -21.10 -6.66
CA GLN A 140 3.92 -20.47 -7.97
C GLN A 140 5.07 -19.53 -8.37
N PRO A 141 5.51 -19.53 -9.64
CA PRO A 141 6.55 -18.62 -10.10
C PRO A 141 6.09 -17.15 -9.99
N GLY A 142 6.82 -16.35 -9.21
CA GLY A 142 6.59 -14.90 -9.05
C GLY A 142 6.13 -14.43 -7.66
N SER A 143 5.81 -15.33 -6.72
CA SER A 143 5.53 -14.99 -5.32
C SER A 143 6.83 -14.85 -4.52
N TRP A 144 7.44 -13.66 -4.52
CA TRP A 144 8.66 -13.40 -3.74
C TRP A 144 8.34 -12.59 -2.48
N SER A 145 8.48 -13.18 -1.30
CA SER A 145 8.34 -12.45 -0.02
C SER A 145 9.64 -11.70 0.31
N LYS A 146 9.59 -10.36 0.45
CA LYS A 146 10.68 -9.55 1.03
C LYS A 146 10.39 -9.22 2.49
N PRO A 147 11.18 -9.69 3.46
CA PRO A 147 11.10 -9.13 4.81
C PRO A 147 11.61 -7.68 4.77
N ALA A 148 10.76 -6.73 5.19
CA ALA A 148 11.17 -5.35 5.42
C ALA A 148 11.30 -5.09 6.92
N ARG A 149 12.51 -4.73 7.38
CA ARG A 149 12.75 -4.27 8.76
C ARG A 149 12.67 -2.75 8.78
N ARG A 150 11.63 -2.17 9.38
CA ARG A 150 11.66 -0.76 9.82
C ARG A 150 12.44 -0.70 11.14
N LYS A 151 13.42 0.20 11.26
CA LYS A 151 13.98 0.57 12.57
C LYS A 151 12.94 1.41 13.29
N GLY A 152 12.21 0.77 14.20
CA GLY A 152 11.13 1.37 15.00
C GLY A 152 9.92 0.46 15.08
N SER A 153 9.96 -0.53 16.00
CA SER A 153 8.83 -1.23 16.61
C SER A 153 7.55 -1.48 15.76
N MET A 154 7.67 -1.94 14.51
CA MET A 154 6.64 -2.75 13.85
C MET A 154 7.27 -3.38 12.60
N SER A 155 7.27 -4.71 12.57
CA SER A 155 7.69 -5.47 11.40
C SER A 155 6.54 -5.42 10.39
N ALA A 156 6.79 -5.06 9.13
CA ALA A 156 5.80 -5.04 8.06
C ALA A 156 6.24 -5.95 6.92
N CYS A 157 5.32 -6.72 6.36
CA CYS A 157 5.58 -7.58 5.21
C CYS A 157 5.30 -6.79 3.93
N ARG A 158 6.32 -6.52 3.11
CA ARG A 158 6.15 -5.83 1.82
C ARG A 158 5.90 -6.85 0.71
N THR A 159 4.77 -6.73 0.04
CA THR A 159 4.54 -7.41 -1.24
C THR A 159 5.43 -6.80 -2.33
N PRO A 160 5.99 -7.59 -3.26
CA PRO A 160 6.77 -7.07 -4.36
C PRO A 160 5.87 -6.33 -5.36
N PRO A 161 6.40 -5.34 -6.09
CA PRO A 161 5.67 -4.72 -7.17
C PRO A 161 5.47 -5.65 -8.35
N TRP A 162 4.23 -5.60 -8.85
CA TRP A 162 3.73 -6.26 -10.04
C TRP A 162 4.70 -6.08 -11.21
N ARG A 163 5.18 -7.19 -11.75
CA ARG A 163 5.77 -7.29 -13.09
C ARG A 163 4.72 -7.84 -14.04
#